data_AF-H2BVK6-F1
#
_entry.id   AF-H2BVK6-F1
#
_cell.length_a   1.000
_cell.length_b   1.000
_cell.length_c   1.000
_cell.angle_alpha   90.00
_cell.angle_beta   90.00
_cell.angle_gamma   90.00
#
_symmetry.space_group_name_H-M   'P 1'
#
loop_
_entity.id
_entity.type
_entity.pdbx_description
1 polymer ?
#
loop_
_entity_poly.entity_id
_entity_poly.type
_entity_poly.pdbx_seq_one_letter_code
_entity_poly.pdbx_strand_id
1 'polypeptide(L)' 'MRKIGLIGGTSWHSTIVYYRLINELVGEKIGTQANPDLVLYSLNIELMREQNKEKINNKYL' A
#
# COMPACT_ATOMS: atom_id res chain seq x y z
N MET A 1 7.84 -6.81 -14.67
CA MET A 1 7.23 -5.63 -14.01
C MET A 1 8.32 -4.92 -13.21
N ARG A 2 8.32 -3.59 -13.11
CA ARG A 2 9.23 -2.86 -12.21
C ARG A 2 8.70 -2.92 -10.77
N LYS A 3 9.57 -2.90 -9.76
CA LYS A 3 9.17 -2.81 -8.36
C LYS A 3 8.22 -1.64 -8.16
N ILE A 4 7.08 -1.88 -7.50
CA ILE A 4 6.14 -0.82 -7.14
C ILE A 4 6.12 -0.57 -5.64
N GLY A 5 5.98 0.70 -5.25
CA GLY A 5 5.72 1.11 -3.88
C GLY A 5 4.24 1.49 -3.73
N LEU A 6 3.52 0.80 -2.84
CA LEU A 6 2.14 1.11 -2.49
C LEU A 6 2.11 1.85 -1.15
N ILE A 7 1.71 3.12 -1.15
CA ILE A 7 1.37 3.85 0.07
C ILE A 7 -0.09 3.55 0.40
N GLY A 8 -0.28 2.66 1.37
CA GLY A 8 -1.58 2.20 1.84
C GLY A 8 -1.95 2.81 3.20
N GLY A 9 -2.93 2.21 3.85
CA GLY A 9 -3.44 2.66 5.14
C GLY A 9 -4.37 3.87 5.05
N THR A 10 -4.91 4.21 3.87
CA THR A 10 -5.79 5.37 3.65
C THR A 10 -7.19 5.02 3.14
N SER A 11 -7.84 3.92 3.52
CA SER A 11 -7.69 3.11 4.74
C SER A 11 -7.01 1.75 4.50
N TRP A 12 -6.88 0.91 5.54
CA TRP A 12 -6.36 -0.45 5.38
C TRP A 12 -7.29 -1.34 4.54
N HIS A 13 -8.61 -1.12 4.59
CA HIS A 13 -9.59 -1.90 3.82
C HIS A 13 -9.35 -1.77 2.31
N SER A 14 -9.13 -0.55 1.80
CA SER A 14 -8.82 -0.34 0.38
C SER A 14 -7.46 -0.92 0.02
N THR A 15 -6.49 -0.84 0.93
CA THR A 15 -5.14 -1.37 0.73
C THR A 15 -5.14 -2.88 0.45
N ILE A 16 -5.95 -3.65 1.17
CA ILE A 16 -6.11 -5.09 0.90
C ILE A 16 -6.65 -5.34 -0.50
N VAL A 17 -7.66 -4.57 -0.93
CA VAL A 17 -8.25 -4.69 -2.26
C VAL A 17 -7.20 -4.44 -3.34
N TYR A 18 -6.40 -3.37 -3.21
CA TYR A 18 -5.33 -3.08 -4.16
C TYR A 18 -4.25 -4.17 -4.17
N TYR A 19 -3.79 -4.62 -3.01
CA TYR A 19 -2.80 -5.69 -2.93
C TYR A 19 -3.29 -6.96 -3.62
N ARG A 20 -4.55 -7.37 -3.38
CA ARG A 20 -5.14 -8.55 -4.02
C ARG A 20 -5.21 -8.39 -5.53
N LEU A 21 -5.80 -7.30 -6.03
CA LEU A 21 -5.96 -7.05 -7.47
C LEU A 21 -4.61 -7.01 -8.19
N ILE A 22 -3.59 -6.42 -7.57
CA ILE A 22 -2.23 -6.39 -8.12
C ILE A 22 -1.66 -7.81 -8.24
N ASN A 23 -1.81 -8.66 -7.21
CA ASN A 23 -1.31 -10.03 -7.26
C ASN A 23 -2.08 -10.87 -8.30
N GLU A 24 -3.41 -10.74 -8.37
CA GLU A 24 -4.25 -11.45 -9.34
C GLU A 24 -3.85 -11.08 -10.79
N LEU A 25 -3.84 -9.78 -11.12
CA LEU A 25 -3.56 -9.29 -12.48
C LEU A 25 -2.10 -9.54 -12.92
N VAL A 26 -1.15 -9.53 -12.00
CA VAL A 26 0.25 -9.85 -12.32
C VAL A 26 0.43 -11.36 -12.41
N GLY A 27 -0.21 -12.14 -11.54
CA GLY A 27 -0.22 -13.60 -11.56
C GLY A 27 -0.75 -14.18 -12.87
N GLU A 28 -1.73 -13.53 -13.51
CA GLU A 28 -2.17 -13.86 -14.88
C GLU A 28 -1.05 -13.83 -15.92
N LYS A 29 0.02 -13.06 -15.68
CA LYS A 29 1.15 -12.87 -16.61
C LYS A 29 2.39 -13.65 -16.23
N ILE A 30 2.64 -13.88 -14.93
CA ILE A 30 3.88 -14.49 -14.43
C ILE A 30 3.67 -15.84 -13.73
N GLY A 31 2.42 -16.31 -13.65
CA GLY A 31 2.03 -17.54 -12.95
C GLY A 31 1.45 -17.25 -11.55
N THR A 32 0.45 -18.05 -11.15
CA THR A 32 -0.33 -17.85 -9.91
C THR A 32 0.40 -18.25 -8.62
N GLN A 33 1.58 -18.88 -8.75
CA GLN A 33 2.46 -19.23 -7.63
C GLN A 33 3.59 -18.21 -7.42
N ALA A 34 3.62 -17.15 -8.23
CA ALA A 34 4.61 -16.07 -8.13
C ALA A 34 3.95 -14.78 -7.63
N ASN A 35 4.78 -13.81 -7.22
CA ASN A 35 4.33 -12.53 -6.69
C ASN A 35 4.97 -11.36 -7.47
N PRO A 36 4.26 -10.23 -7.65
CA PRO A 36 4.87 -9.00 -8.10
C PRO A 36 5.88 -8.48 -7.07
N ASP A 37 7.00 -7.95 -7.55
CA ASP A 37 7.94 -7.22 -6.70
C ASP A 37 7.29 -5.92 -6.21
N LEU A 38 7.00 -5.85 -4.90
CA LEU A 38 6.16 -4.82 -4.30
C LEU A 38 6.62 -4.50 -2.86
N VAL A 39 6.62 -3.21 -2.53
CA VAL A 39 6.76 -2.71 -1.15
C VAL A 39 5.46 -2.00 -0.77
N LEU A 40 4.94 -2.30 0.42
CA LEU A 40 3.75 -1.66 0.96
C LEU A 40 4.11 -0.87 2.21
N TYR A 41 3.83 0.43 2.20
CA TYR A 41 3.94 1.29 3.37
C TYR A 41 2.56 1.69 3.86
N SER A 42 2.14 1.20 5.03
CA SER A 42 0.80 1.43 5.57
C SER A 42 0.81 2.60 6.55
N LEU A 43 0.13 3.69 6.19
CA LEU A 43 -0.04 4.85 7.07
C LEU A 43 -1.05 4.56 8.20
N ASN A 44 -0.85 5.19 9.35
CA ASN A 44 -1.87 5.30 10.38
C ASN A 44 -2.93 6.33 9.96
N ILE A 45 -4.10 5.86 9.54
CA ILE A 45 -5.23 6.70 9.11
C ILE A 45 -5.78 7.60 10.23
N GLU A 46 -5.68 7.17 11.48
CA GLU A 46 -6.14 7.96 12.62
C GLU A 46 -5.32 9.24 12.73
N LEU A 47 -3.99 9.11 12.69
CA LEU A 47 -3.07 10.26 12.67
C LEU A 47 -3.34 11.19 11.47
N MET A 48 -3.62 10.63 10.28
CA MET A 48 -3.92 11.43 9.10
C MET A 48 -5.24 12.23 9.26
N ARG A 49 -6.24 11.66 9.95
CA ARG A 49 -7.53 12.32 10.20
C ARG A 49 -7.44 13.46 11.20
N GLU A 50 -6.43 13.49 12.06
CA GLU A 50 -6.19 14.63 12.97
C GLU A 50 -5.90 15.94 12.22
N GLN A 51 -5.45 15.87 10.95
CA GLN A 51 -5.04 17.02 10.13
C GLN A 51 -3.98 17.93 10.79
N ASN A 52 -3.28 17.42 11.82
CA ASN A 52 -2.18 18.11 12.46
C ASN A 52 -0.88 17.86 11.68
N LYS A 53 -0.47 18.87 10.90
CA LYS A 53 0.72 18.79 10.03
C LYS A 53 2.01 18.50 10.79
N GLU A 54 2.17 19.05 12.00
CA GLU A 54 3.37 18.85 12.81
C GLU A 54 3.50 17.39 13.25
N LYS A 55 2.42 16.81 13.78
CA LYS A 55 2.40 15.39 14.17
C LYS A 55 2.58 14.44 12.99
N ILE A 56 1.98 14.76 11.85
CA ILE A 56 2.12 13.97 10.61
C ILE A 56 3.57 14.00 10.15
N ASN A 57 4.19 15.18 10.09
CA ASN A 57 5.60 15.32 9.68
C ASN A 57 6.53 14.58 10.63
N ASN A 58 6.43 14.78 11.94
CA ASN A 58 7.28 14.09 12.93
C ASN A 58 7.21 12.55 12.85
N LYS A 59 6.12 12.00 12.31
CA LYS A 59 5.96 10.55 12.17
C LYS A 59 6.49 10.00 10.84
N TYR A 60 6.42 10.78 9.76
CA TYR A 60 6.59 10.28 8.39
C TYR A 60 7.70 10.96 7.57
N LEU A 61 8.28 12.07 8.06
CA LEU A 61 9.34 12.85 7.40
C LEU A 61 10.52 13.05 8.36
#